data_AF-A0A0B6YQ53-F1
#
_entry.id   AF-A0A0B6YQ53-F1
#
_cell.length_a   1.000
_cell.length_b   1.000
_cell.length_c   1.000
_cell.angle_alpha   90.00
_cell.angle_beta   90.00
_cell.angle_gamma   90.00
#
_symmetry.space_group_name_H-M   'P 1'
#
loop_
_entity.id
_entity.type
_entity.pdbx_description
1 polymer ?
#
loop_
_entity_poly.entity_id
_entity_poly.type
_entity_poly.pdbx_seq_one_letter_code
_entity_poly.pdbx_strand_id
1 'polypeptide(L)'
;RTLCPLCGTSTKDIRQHLKRTHNDDRPFLCNQCGFKAKTATNLSTHMIIHDPVKRVTCALCQYKCHTKDQLKRHLVKHSNDKSFQCLL
;
A
#
# COMPACT_ATOMS: atom_id res chain seq x y z
N ARG A 1 -12.36 -18.22 12.08
CA ARG A 1 -11.19 -17.30 12.04
C ARG A 1 -10.28 -17.70 13.20
N THR A 2 -8.97 -17.71 13.00
CA THR A 2 -7.99 -18.17 13.98
C THR A 2 -7.18 -16.98 14.48
N LEU A 3 -6.91 -16.93 15.78
CA LEU A 3 -6.06 -15.90 16.39
C LEU A 3 -4.59 -16.21 16.13
N CYS A 4 -3.81 -15.18 15.78
CA CYS A 4 -2.36 -15.31 15.65
C CYS A 4 -1.71 -15.42 17.04
N PRO A 5 -0.89 -16.44 17.31
CA PRO A 5 -0.23 -16.58 18.61
C PRO A 5 0.82 -15.50 18.89
N LEU A 6 1.32 -14.81 17.85
CA LEU A 6 2.40 -13.81 17.98
C LEU A 6 1.87 -12.39 18.21
N CYS A 7 0.64 -12.09 17.78
CA CYS A 7 0.08 -10.73 17.87
C CYS A 7 -1.43 -10.66 18.15
N GLY A 8 -2.09 -11.80 18.38
CA GLY A 8 -3.52 -11.86 18.69
C GLY A 8 -4.47 -11.54 17.52
N THR A 9 -3.96 -11.22 16.32
CA THR A 9 -4.82 -10.84 15.19
C THR A 9 -5.70 -12.00 14.73
N SER A 10 -7.01 -11.78 14.59
CA SER A 10 -7.96 -12.77 14.04
C SER A 10 -7.95 -12.76 12.51
N THR A 11 -7.62 -13.90 11.89
CA THR A 11 -7.55 -14.05 10.43
C THR A 11 -8.30 -15.29 9.95
N LYS A 12 -8.75 -15.29 8.69
CA LYS A 12 -9.30 -16.49 8.04
C LYS A 12 -8.20 -17.46 7.56
N ASP A 13 -6.99 -16.94 7.33
CA ASP A 13 -5.82 -17.71 6.90
C ASP A 13 -4.62 -17.34 7.77
N ILE A 14 -4.35 -18.18 8.77
CA ILE A 14 -3.25 -17.96 9.73
C ILE A 14 -1.88 -18.16 9.08
N ARG A 15 -1.75 -19.08 8.12
CA ARG A 15 -0.48 -19.36 7.44
C ARG A 15 -0.05 -18.16 6.60
N GLN A 16 -0.98 -17.61 5.82
CA GLN A 16 -0.70 -16.42 5.02
C GLN A 16 -0.40 -15.20 5.89
N HIS A 17 -1.12 -15.02 7.00
CA HIS A 17 -0.84 -13.95 7.97
C HIS A 17 0.58 -14.07 8.53
N LEU A 18 0.97 -15.25 9.03
CA LEU A 18 2.31 -15.48 9.57
C LEU A 18 3.39 -15.15 8.53
N LYS A 19 3.22 -15.64 7.28
CA LYS A 19 4.17 -15.36 6.20
C LYS A 19 4.29 -13.87 5.86
N ARG A 20 3.19 -13.11 5.89
CA ARG A 20 3.19 -11.69 5.49
C ARG A 20 3.66 -10.76 6.60
N THR A 21 3.27 -11.04 7.84
CA THR A 21 3.44 -10.13 8.97
C THR A 21 4.66 -10.47 9.81
N HIS A 22 4.95 -11.75 10.02
CA HIS A 22 5.97 -12.21 10.97
C HIS A 22 7.20 -12.84 10.31
N ASN A 23 7.19 -13.04 8.99
CA ASN A 23 8.34 -13.49 8.23
C ASN A 23 8.84 -12.37 7.31
N ASP A 24 10.15 -12.23 7.17
CA ASP A 24 10.80 -11.25 6.28
C ASP A 24 11.18 -11.80 4.90
N ASP A 25 10.79 -13.04 4.61
CA ASP A 25 10.86 -13.61 3.26
C ASP A 25 10.09 -12.73 2.25
N ARG A 26 10.79 -12.32 1.20
CA ARG A 26 10.29 -11.46 0.13
C ARG A 26 10.61 -12.11 -1.22
N PRO A 27 9.83 -13.14 -1.62
CA PRO A 27 10.17 -13.96 -2.78
C PRO A 27 9.94 -13.26 -4.12
N PHE A 28 9.25 -12.12 -4.14
CA PHE A 28 8.91 -11.41 -5.37
C PHE A 28 9.92 -10.28 -5.63
N LEU A 29 10.79 -10.46 -6.63
CA LEU A 29 11.85 -9.51 -6.98
C LEU A 29 11.44 -8.59 -8.15
N CYS A 30 11.71 -7.29 -8.02
CA CYS A 30 11.67 -6.33 -9.11
C CYS A 30 12.93 -6.45 -9.95
N ASN A 31 12.77 -6.73 -11.24
CA ASN A 31 13.86 -6.88 -12.20
C ASN A 31 14.49 -5.55 -12.63
N GLN A 32 13.92 -4.40 -12.24
CA GLN A 32 14.44 -3.08 -12.62
C GLN A 32 15.27 -2.39 -11.53
N CYS A 33 14.96 -2.64 -10.25
CA CYS A 33 15.61 -1.92 -9.14
C CYS A 33 15.99 -2.80 -7.94
N GLY A 34 15.83 -4.12 -8.04
CA GLY A 34 16.19 -5.05 -6.95
C GLY A 34 15.24 -5.04 -5.74
N PHE A 35 14.17 -4.22 -5.77
CA PHE A 35 13.15 -4.21 -4.73
C PHE A 35 12.50 -5.59 -4.54
N LYS A 36 12.26 -6.00 -3.29
CA LYS A 36 11.62 -7.28 -2.98
C LYS A 36 10.30 -7.09 -2.21
N ALA A 37 9.24 -7.76 -2.68
CA ALA A 37 7.92 -7.75 -2.07
C ALA A 37 7.56 -9.09 -1.41
N LYS A 38 6.72 -9.04 -0.37
CA LYS A 38 6.17 -10.23 0.31
C LYS A 38 5.02 -10.89 -0.48
N THR A 39 4.42 -10.18 -1.43
CA THR A 39 3.29 -10.67 -2.25
C THR A 39 3.43 -10.23 -3.71
N ALA A 40 2.86 -11.01 -4.63
CA ALA A 40 2.78 -10.66 -6.04
C ALA A 40 2.04 -9.33 -6.27
N THR A 41 0.91 -9.11 -5.58
CA THR A 41 0.12 -7.87 -5.68
C THR A 41 0.93 -6.63 -5.29
N ASN A 42 1.77 -6.73 -4.25
CA ASN A 42 2.64 -5.64 -3.84
C ASN A 42 3.73 -5.36 -4.89
N LEU A 43 4.31 -6.42 -5.49
CA LEU A 43 5.25 -6.24 -6.61
C LEU A 43 4.57 -5.59 -7.81
N SER A 44 3.38 -6.07 -8.23
CA SER A 44 2.63 -5.48 -9.35
C SER A 44 2.30 -4.02 -9.12
N THR A 45 1.93 -3.64 -7.89
CA THR A 45 1.69 -2.24 -7.52
C THR A 45 2.98 -1.43 -7.56
N HIS A 46 4.09 -1.99 -7.08
CA HIS A 46 5.39 -1.37 -7.14
C HIS A 46 5.83 -1.10 -8.58
N MET A 47 5.58 -2.01 -9.54
CA MET A 47 5.97 -1.81 -10.95
C MET A 47 5.37 -0.55 -11.58
N ILE A 48 4.29 0.00 -11.02
CA ILE A 48 3.69 1.26 -11.48
C ILE A 48 4.65 2.45 -11.32
N ILE A 49 5.62 2.39 -10.40
CA ILE A 49 6.62 3.47 -10.25
C ILE A 49 7.58 3.54 -11.43
N HIS A 50 7.82 2.39 -12.07
CA HIS A 50 8.67 2.26 -13.24
C HIS A 50 7.94 2.63 -14.54
N ASP A 51 6.63 2.86 -14.48
CA ASP A 51 5.81 3.26 -15.62
C ASP A 51 5.51 4.78 -15.53
N PRO A 52 6.18 5.62 -16.36
CA PRO A 52 5.95 7.06 -16.36
C PRO A 52 4.58 7.45 -16.93
N VAL A 53 3.94 6.58 -17.73
CA VAL A 53 2.63 6.83 -18.35
C VAL A 53 1.50 6.61 -17.35
N LYS A 54 1.69 5.70 -16.39
CA LYS A 54 0.66 5.26 -15.44
C LYS A 54 0.48 6.17 -14.22
N ARG A 55 1.03 7.39 -14.26
CA ARG A 55 0.85 8.38 -13.20
C ARG A 55 -0.56 8.97 -13.26
N VAL A 56 -1.19 9.09 -12.11
CA VAL A 56 -2.44 9.81 -11.92
C VAL A 56 -2.12 11.25 -11.57
N THR A 57 -2.66 12.18 -12.36
CA THR A 57 -2.51 13.63 -12.16
C THR A 57 -3.68 14.15 -11.32
N CYS A 58 -3.40 15.06 -10.38
CA CYS A 58 -4.42 15.79 -9.66
C CYS A 58 -5.19 16.72 -10.61
N ALA A 59 -6.51 16.81 -10.47
CA ALA A 59 -7.32 17.72 -11.28
C ALA A 59 -7.24 19.18 -10.81
N LEU A 60 -6.75 19.42 -9.59
CA LEU A 60 -6.71 20.73 -8.93
C LEU A 60 -5.32 21.38 -8.96
N CYS A 61 -4.26 20.61 -9.26
CA CYS A 61 -2.89 21.10 -9.36
C CYS A 61 -2.02 20.15 -10.20
N GLN A 62 -0.75 20.49 -10.41
CA GLN A 62 0.18 19.69 -11.22
C GLN A 62 0.80 18.50 -10.48
N TYR A 63 0.29 18.13 -9.31
CA TYR A 63 0.78 16.98 -8.56
C TYR A 63 0.48 15.67 -9.30
N LYS A 64 1.47 14.77 -9.35
CA LYS A 64 1.38 13.44 -9.99
C LYS A 64 1.78 12.36 -8.99
N CYS A 65 1.05 11.25 -8.98
CA CYS A 65 1.36 10.10 -8.14
C CYS A 65 1.07 8.78 -8.86
N HIS A 66 1.53 7.65 -8.32
CA HIS A 66 1.44 6.36 -9.00
C HIS A 66 0.19 5.55 -8.66
N THR A 67 -0.59 5.93 -7.63
CA THR A 67 -1.78 5.17 -7.23
C THR A 67 -2.96 6.07 -6.88
N LYS A 68 -4.19 5.57 -7.07
CA LYS A 68 -5.42 6.30 -6.73
C LYS A 68 -5.51 6.62 -5.24
N ASP A 69 -5.05 5.74 -4.36
CA ASP A 69 -5.07 5.99 -2.91
C ASP A 69 -4.10 7.10 -2.50
N GLN A 70 -2.95 7.22 -3.16
CA GLN A 70 -2.06 8.36 -2.99
C GLN A 70 -2.73 9.66 -3.43
N LEU A 71 -3.45 9.64 -4.56
CA LEU A 71 -4.21 10.79 -5.02
C LEU A 71 -5.31 11.17 -4.02
N LYS A 72 -6.11 10.22 -3.52
CA LYS A 72 -7.15 10.47 -2.51
C LYS A 72 -6.56 11.16 -1.27
N ARG A 73 -5.47 10.63 -0.74
CA ARG A 73 -4.78 11.24 0.40
C ARG A 73 -4.23 12.63 0.07
N HIS A 74 -3.74 12.84 -1.14
CA HIS A 74 -3.32 14.16 -1.60
C HIS A 74 -4.48 15.15 -1.70
N LEU A 75 -5.65 14.73 -2.19
CA LEU A 75 -6.84 15.56 -2.33
C LEU A 75 -7.36 16.10 -0.99
N VAL A 76 -7.08 15.41 0.14
CA VAL A 76 -7.37 15.94 1.48
C VAL A 76 -6.68 17.28 1.71
N LYS A 77 -5.51 17.55 1.10
CA LYS A 77 -4.82 18.85 1.21
C LYS A 77 -5.52 19.98 0.44
N HIS A 78 -6.28 19.62 -0.59
CA HIS A 78 -7.09 20.59 -1.35
C HIS A 78 -8.45 20.82 -0.69
N SER A 79 -8.87 19.90 0.17
CA SER A 79 -10.05 20.08 0.99
C SER A 79 -9.68 20.90 2.22
N ASN A 80 -10.43 21.95 2.54
CA ASN A 80 -10.38 22.60 3.86
C ASN A 80 -10.99 21.72 4.96
N ASP A 81 -11.33 20.48 4.62
CA ASP A 81 -11.95 19.51 5.49
C ASP A 81 -10.93 18.98 6.51
N LYS A 82 -10.99 19.54 7.73
CA LYS A 82 -10.37 19.00 8.93
C LYS A 82 -11.14 17.77 9.45
N SER A 83 -11.36 16.74 8.63
CA SER A 83 -12.16 15.54 8.98
C SER A 83 -11.53 14.61 10.00
N PHE A 84 -10.34 14.95 10.50
CA PHE A 84 -9.75 14.29 11.67
C PHE A 84 -9.93 15.16 12.92
N GLN A 85 -11.12 15.72 13.14
CA GLN A 85 -11.49 16.10 14.50
C GLN A 85 -11.75 14.81 15.27
N CYS A 86 -10.84 14.53 16.21
CA CYS A 86 -11.06 13.51 17.22
C CYS A 86 -12.28 13.97 18.04
N LEU A 87 -13.42 13.30 17.84
CA LEU A 87 -14.56 13.39 18.75
C LEU A 87 -14.17 12.62 20.02
N LEU A 88 -13.31 13.22 20.85
CA LEU A 88 -13.15 12.87 22.26
C LEU A 88 -14.09 13.76 23.07
#